data_AF-A0A935YUP9-F1
#
_entry.id   AF-A0A935YUP9-F1
#
_cell.length_a   1.000
_cell.length_b   1.000
_cell.length_c   1.000
_cell.angle_alpha   90.00
_cell.angle_beta   90.00
_cell.angle_gamma   90.00
#
_symmetry.space_group_name_H-M   'P 1'
#
loop_
_entity.id
_entity.type
_entity.pdbx_description
1 polymer ?
#
loop_
_entity_poly.entity_id
_entity_poly.type
_entity_poly.pdbx_seq_one_letter_code
_entity_poly.pdbx_strand_id
1 'polypeptide(L)'
;MINEEISQVLSEKIVEYLHNRRDDKEESFLKSKAKKNKQGKVTNGAIIERVITCLKKISSEKAHLSDIERLKKPKDQTSLEFQREKLKKLLSSVDDVTDQELMDLRSEYKAFVIENTKEHEPVNWLNQWAPKAIDISFATHVGKLTHSSSKSSSILDSTDAVNDRYLTTNRLTNLAIDTASSNAASLPIADFLSLSVDDVRVLDLIKSGDNSLFKNFTDDQSSIDRWCEYLKQAFDSDKKQGHFLSKQVYFPIGGCQYHLLMPLVSSSLVQELHLEFNRYKDESLKLAFKQKKDGKYSPVITVGYPNKSAQSITSSLKAHSNVSPLNKDRQGNITLLCTAPPKWQGRLPSYIDKSSIFTKTLTFELKEEVAELSNYLLLLKNKALSVSEPKRNAAVLSKLRAINGQLFSYLDSINEAENDDGWTSTSKLPIEQQLLFEPWRDDETAQTCKINNDWMVIVSREFGRWLNQQLNINKQLNLTPIQAALWADCFLVDLKEVIAVKEIGL
;
A
#
# COMPACT_ATOMS: atom_id res chain seq x y z
N MET A 1 -35.21 -12.68 -10.86
CA MET A 1 -35.34 -13.64 -11.96
C MET A 1 -34.32 -13.29 -13.01
N ILE A 2 -33.19 -13.98 -12.92
CA ILE A 2 -32.13 -13.96 -13.93
C ILE A 2 -32.66 -14.64 -15.20
N ASN A 3 -32.03 -14.37 -16.34
CA ASN A 3 -32.17 -15.19 -17.55
C ASN A 3 -31.86 -16.69 -17.22
N GLU A 4 -32.71 -17.62 -17.67
CA GLU A 4 -32.52 -19.07 -17.49
C GLU A 4 -31.16 -19.54 -18.01
N GLU A 5 -30.68 -18.95 -19.10
CA GLU A 5 -29.38 -19.24 -19.70
C GLU A 5 -28.21 -18.95 -18.73
N ILE A 6 -28.24 -17.79 -18.06
CA ILE A 6 -27.22 -17.42 -17.07
C ILE A 6 -27.30 -18.34 -15.85
N SER A 7 -28.52 -18.71 -15.41
CA SER A 7 -28.73 -19.65 -14.31
C SER A 7 -28.12 -21.03 -14.62
N GLN A 8 -28.26 -21.50 -15.86
CA GLN A 8 -27.69 -22.77 -16.31
C GLN A 8 -26.16 -22.72 -16.39
N VAL A 9 -25.58 -21.70 -17.03
CA VAL A 9 -24.13 -21.55 -17.12
C VAL A 9 -23.48 -21.40 -15.73
N LEU A 10 -24.13 -20.67 -14.82
CA LEU A 10 -23.64 -20.53 -13.45
C LEU A 10 -23.70 -21.87 -12.69
N SER A 11 -24.73 -22.69 -12.93
CA SER A 11 -24.83 -24.03 -12.34
C SER A 11 -23.73 -24.97 -12.85
N GLU A 12 -23.41 -24.92 -14.15
CA GLU A 12 -22.29 -25.67 -14.74
C GLU A 12 -20.95 -25.24 -14.13
N LYS A 13 -20.75 -23.93 -13.94
CA LYS A 13 -19.55 -23.39 -13.30
C LYS A 13 -19.40 -23.82 -11.84
N ILE A 14 -20.52 -23.98 -11.12
CA ILE A 14 -20.52 -24.55 -9.76
C ILE A 14 -20.09 -26.01 -9.80
N VAL A 15 -20.62 -26.81 -10.74
CA VAL A 15 -20.23 -28.22 -10.90
C VAL A 15 -18.74 -28.32 -11.24
N GLU A 16 -18.23 -27.47 -12.13
CA GLU A 16 -16.80 -27.39 -12.45
C GLU A 16 -15.96 -27.05 -11.21
N TYR A 17 -16.38 -26.06 -10.42
CA TYR A 17 -15.74 -25.71 -9.15
C TYR A 17 -15.67 -26.92 -8.20
N LEU A 18 -16.77 -27.66 -8.05
CA LEU A 18 -16.81 -28.85 -7.20
C LEU A 18 -15.95 -30.00 -7.73
N HIS A 19 -15.93 -30.22 -9.05
CA HIS A 19 -15.04 -31.19 -9.70
C HIS A 19 -13.57 -30.86 -9.46
N ASN A 20 -13.16 -29.61 -9.64
CA ASN A 20 -11.79 -29.19 -9.36
C ASN A 20 -11.39 -29.46 -7.90
N ARG A 21 -12.28 -29.17 -6.94
CA ARG A 21 -12.03 -29.47 -5.52
C ARG A 21 -11.94 -30.97 -5.21
N ARG A 22 -12.84 -31.76 -5.81
CA ARG A 22 -12.83 -33.23 -5.70
C ARG A 22 -11.48 -33.78 -6.19
N ASP A 23 -11.04 -33.29 -7.35
CA ASP A 23 -9.84 -33.74 -8.04
C ASP A 23 -8.58 -33.32 -7.28
N ASP A 24 -8.52 -32.09 -6.74
CA ASP A 24 -7.45 -31.62 -5.86
C ASP A 24 -7.35 -32.47 -4.57
N LYS A 25 -8.51 -32.82 -3.98
CA LYS A 25 -8.57 -33.64 -2.77
C LYS A 25 -8.06 -35.06 -3.07
N GLU A 26 -8.47 -35.65 -4.19
CA GLU A 26 -7.98 -36.97 -4.64
C GLU A 26 -6.49 -36.95 -4.96
N GLU A 27 -6.02 -35.92 -5.68
CA GLU A 27 -4.60 -35.77 -5.99
C GLU A 27 -3.78 -35.71 -4.70
N SER A 28 -4.23 -34.92 -3.72
CA SER A 28 -3.58 -34.83 -2.41
C SER A 28 -3.56 -36.18 -1.68
N PHE A 29 -4.64 -36.96 -1.76
CA PHE A 29 -4.76 -38.28 -1.14
C PHE A 29 -3.80 -39.30 -1.79
N LEU A 30 -3.53 -39.16 -3.10
CA LEU A 30 -2.60 -40.00 -3.84
C LEU A 30 -1.13 -39.65 -3.58
N LYS A 31 -0.77 -38.36 -3.71
CA LYS A 31 0.65 -37.92 -3.80
C LYS A 31 1.27 -37.43 -2.49
N SER A 32 0.46 -37.12 -1.47
CA SER A 32 1.00 -36.52 -0.24
C SER A 32 1.94 -37.46 0.48
N LYS A 33 3.00 -36.92 1.10
CA LYS A 33 3.87 -37.70 1.99
C LYS A 33 3.09 -38.26 3.16
N ALA A 34 3.35 -39.51 3.55
CA ALA A 34 2.68 -40.17 4.66
C ALA A 34 2.83 -39.40 5.98
N LYS A 35 1.70 -38.91 6.52
CA LYS A 35 1.63 -38.28 7.83
C LYS A 35 1.07 -39.27 8.85
N LYS A 36 1.89 -39.62 9.83
CA LYS A 36 1.53 -40.56 10.91
C LYS A 36 0.97 -39.82 12.12
N ASN A 37 -0.09 -40.36 12.72
CA ASN A 37 -0.57 -39.91 14.02
C ASN A 37 0.34 -40.41 15.16
N LYS A 38 0.03 -40.05 16.41
CA LYS A 38 0.77 -40.50 17.61
C LYS A 38 0.82 -42.04 17.77
N GLN A 39 -0.08 -42.77 17.10
CA GLN A 39 -0.17 -44.23 17.11
C GLN A 39 0.52 -44.86 15.89
N GLY A 40 1.20 -44.07 15.04
CA GLY A 40 1.93 -44.57 13.86
C GLY A 40 1.07 -44.82 12.61
N LYS A 41 -0.26 -44.65 12.67
CA LYS A 41 -1.17 -44.85 11.53
C LYS A 41 -1.11 -43.66 10.57
N VAL A 42 -1.03 -43.92 9.27
CA VAL A 42 -1.07 -42.88 8.23
C VAL A 42 -2.49 -42.31 8.13
N THR A 43 -2.62 -40.98 8.08
CA THR A 43 -3.91 -40.29 8.20
C THR A 43 -4.35 -39.52 6.96
N ASN A 44 -3.47 -39.36 5.97
CA ASN A 44 -3.69 -38.47 4.83
C ASN A 44 -3.72 -39.17 3.46
N GLY A 45 -4.03 -40.47 3.43
CA GLY A 45 -4.10 -41.23 2.18
C GLY A 45 -2.74 -41.74 1.73
N ALA A 46 -1.83 -40.86 1.32
CA ALA A 46 -0.47 -41.18 0.86
C ALA A 46 -0.35 -42.50 0.06
N ILE A 47 -1.34 -42.77 -0.79
CA ILE A 47 -1.60 -44.12 -1.30
C ILE A 47 -0.44 -44.60 -2.16
N ILE A 48 0.11 -43.73 -3.01
CA ILE A 48 1.23 -44.10 -3.89
C ILE A 48 2.47 -44.47 -3.09
N GLU A 49 2.81 -43.70 -2.05
CA GLU A 49 3.98 -43.98 -1.19
C GLU A 49 3.80 -45.30 -0.43
N ARG A 50 2.60 -45.56 0.09
CA ARG A 50 2.27 -46.79 0.82
C ARG A 50 2.27 -48.01 -0.10
N VAL A 51 1.70 -47.89 -1.30
CA VAL A 51 1.73 -48.94 -2.33
C VAL A 51 3.16 -49.23 -2.75
N ILE A 52 4.00 -48.22 -3.00
CA ILE A 52 5.43 -48.41 -3.31
C ILE A 52 6.15 -49.13 -2.16
N THR A 53 5.90 -48.73 -0.91
CA THR A 53 6.52 -49.34 0.27
C THR A 53 6.13 -50.82 0.40
N CYS A 54 4.85 -51.13 0.18
CA CYS A 54 4.33 -52.49 0.18
C CYS A 54 4.94 -53.32 -0.97
N LEU A 55 4.96 -52.79 -2.20
CA LEU A 55 5.55 -53.44 -3.38
C LEU A 55 7.06 -53.71 -3.22
N LYS A 56 7.81 -52.80 -2.59
CA LYS A 56 9.25 -52.99 -2.31
C LYS A 56 9.52 -54.15 -1.33
N LYS A 57 8.55 -54.53 -0.49
CA LYS A 57 8.64 -55.71 0.40
C LYS A 57 8.36 -57.02 -0.35
N ILE A 58 7.42 -56.99 -1.30
CA ILE A 58 6.85 -58.19 -1.94
C ILE A 58 7.59 -58.55 -3.24
N SER A 59 8.01 -57.55 -4.03
CA SER A 59 8.60 -57.77 -5.35
C SER A 59 10.14 -57.92 -5.30
N SER A 60 10.66 -58.87 -6.07
CA SER A 60 12.09 -59.04 -6.36
C SER A 60 12.61 -58.00 -7.38
N GLU A 61 11.73 -57.38 -8.17
CA GLU A 61 12.08 -56.41 -9.23
C GLU A 61 12.10 -54.95 -8.70
N LYS A 62 13.00 -54.70 -7.75
CA LYS A 62 13.15 -53.36 -7.13
C LYS A 62 13.56 -52.27 -8.12
N ALA A 63 14.21 -52.63 -9.23
CA ALA A 63 14.64 -51.70 -10.28
C ALA A 63 13.44 -51.09 -11.04
N HIS A 64 12.51 -51.92 -11.52
CA HIS A 64 11.33 -51.48 -12.25
C HIS A 64 10.41 -50.57 -11.41
N LEU A 65 10.26 -50.89 -10.12
CA LEU A 65 9.52 -50.04 -9.17
C LEU A 65 10.17 -48.65 -8.99
N SER A 66 11.50 -48.59 -9.01
CA SER A 66 12.24 -47.32 -8.89
C SER A 66 12.13 -46.45 -10.15
N ASP A 67 11.96 -47.06 -11.33
CA ASP A 67 11.72 -46.35 -12.57
C ASP A 67 10.32 -45.72 -12.62
N ILE A 68 9.30 -46.45 -12.17
CA ILE A 68 7.94 -45.93 -12.01
C ILE A 68 7.91 -44.79 -10.97
N GLU A 69 8.69 -44.90 -9.89
CA GLU A 69 8.82 -43.85 -8.88
C GLU A 69 9.39 -42.54 -9.48
N ARG A 70 10.36 -42.65 -10.39
CA ARG A 70 11.07 -41.55 -11.07
C ARG A 70 10.34 -40.98 -12.29
N LEU A 71 9.21 -41.56 -12.71
CA LEU A 71 8.40 -41.02 -13.81
C LEU A 71 8.10 -39.54 -13.58
N LYS A 72 8.37 -38.75 -14.62
CA LYS A 72 8.04 -37.32 -14.64
C LYS A 72 6.68 -37.14 -15.30
N LYS A 73 5.93 -36.16 -14.79
CA LYS A 73 4.64 -35.76 -15.36
C LYS A 73 4.83 -35.26 -16.80
N PRO A 74 4.08 -35.78 -17.79
CA PRO A 74 3.99 -35.19 -19.12
C PRO A 74 3.48 -33.74 -19.07
N LYS A 75 3.81 -32.92 -20.07
CA LYS A 75 3.34 -31.51 -20.13
C LYS A 75 1.83 -31.41 -20.36
N ASP A 76 1.26 -32.36 -21.10
CA ASP A 76 -0.13 -32.30 -21.59
C ASP A 76 -1.13 -33.04 -20.69
N GLN A 77 -0.68 -33.58 -19.55
CA GLN A 77 -1.50 -34.37 -18.64
C GLN A 77 -1.77 -33.60 -17.34
N THR A 78 -3.00 -33.70 -16.82
CA THR A 78 -3.32 -33.14 -15.50
C THR A 78 -2.52 -33.86 -14.41
N SER A 79 -2.34 -33.20 -13.27
CA SER A 79 -1.57 -33.80 -12.17
C SER A 79 -2.28 -35.03 -11.59
N LEU A 80 -3.60 -34.99 -11.47
CA LEU A 80 -4.41 -36.12 -11.01
C LEU A 80 -4.35 -37.32 -11.96
N GLU A 81 -4.53 -37.13 -13.27
CA GLU A 81 -4.46 -38.21 -14.26
C GLU A 81 -3.11 -38.92 -14.20
N PHE A 82 -2.03 -38.15 -14.09
CA PHE A 82 -0.69 -38.71 -13.93
C PHE A 82 -0.57 -39.56 -12.67
N GLN A 83 -1.14 -39.13 -11.53
CA GLN A 83 -1.13 -39.94 -10.30
C GLN A 83 -1.97 -41.21 -10.44
N ARG A 84 -3.15 -41.13 -11.09
CA ARG A 84 -4.00 -42.29 -11.37
C ARG A 84 -3.29 -43.30 -12.26
N GLU A 85 -2.62 -42.84 -13.32
CA GLU A 85 -1.85 -43.68 -14.22
C GLU A 85 -0.65 -44.31 -13.51
N LYS A 86 0.06 -43.53 -12.68
CA LYS A 86 1.16 -44.03 -11.85
C LYS A 86 0.69 -45.11 -10.89
N LEU A 87 -0.44 -44.91 -10.21
CA LEU A 87 -1.05 -45.94 -9.36
C LEU A 87 -1.42 -47.18 -10.18
N LYS A 88 -2.05 -47.00 -11.35
CA LYS A 88 -2.41 -48.12 -12.23
C LYS A 88 -1.18 -48.95 -12.65
N LYS A 89 -0.08 -48.29 -13.04
CA LYS A 89 1.20 -48.92 -13.40
C LYS A 89 1.84 -49.68 -12.23
N LEU A 90 1.78 -49.13 -11.02
CA LEU A 90 2.26 -49.80 -9.80
C LEU A 90 1.41 -51.02 -9.45
N LEU A 91 0.11 -50.97 -9.71
CA LEU A 91 -0.80 -52.08 -9.41
C LEU A 91 -0.80 -53.17 -10.48
N SER A 92 -0.41 -52.86 -11.73
CA SER A 92 -0.28 -53.83 -12.82
C SER A 92 1.06 -54.56 -12.85
N SER A 93 2.05 -54.14 -12.06
CA SER A 93 3.36 -54.82 -11.98
C SER A 93 3.37 -56.06 -11.07
N VAL A 94 2.20 -56.54 -10.64
CA VAL A 94 2.05 -57.74 -9.80
C VAL A 94 0.82 -58.51 -10.29
N ASP A 95 1.05 -59.68 -10.86
CA ASP A 95 0.01 -60.52 -11.49
C ASP A 95 -0.78 -61.38 -10.48
N ASP A 96 -0.25 -61.63 -9.27
CA ASP A 96 -0.90 -62.46 -8.26
C ASP A 96 -0.94 -61.74 -6.89
N VAL A 97 -2.10 -61.18 -6.54
CA VAL A 97 -2.29 -60.46 -5.28
C VAL A 97 -2.72 -61.45 -4.20
N THR A 98 -1.74 -61.96 -3.43
CA THR A 98 -1.99 -62.66 -2.15
C THR A 98 -1.67 -61.79 -0.94
N ASP A 99 -1.14 -60.59 -1.14
CA ASP A 99 -0.80 -59.68 -0.05
C ASP A 99 -2.01 -58.86 0.42
N GLN A 100 -2.40 -59.07 1.67
CA GLN A 100 -3.53 -58.43 2.31
C GLN A 100 -3.34 -56.91 2.46
N GLU A 101 -2.12 -56.43 2.72
CA GLU A 101 -1.81 -54.99 2.88
C GLU A 101 -2.09 -54.23 1.57
N LEU A 102 -1.79 -54.85 0.43
CA LEU A 102 -2.04 -54.26 -0.89
C LEU A 102 -3.53 -54.31 -1.30
N MET A 103 -4.26 -55.37 -0.93
CA MET A 103 -5.72 -55.43 -1.10
C MET A 103 -6.45 -54.37 -0.26
N ASP A 104 -6.01 -54.18 0.98
CA ASP A 104 -6.56 -53.18 1.89
C ASP A 104 -6.33 -51.76 1.33
N LEU A 105 -5.15 -51.47 0.78
CA LEU A 105 -4.85 -50.18 0.13
C LEU A 105 -5.70 -49.93 -1.12
N ARG A 106 -5.95 -50.95 -1.95
CA ARG A 106 -6.85 -50.83 -3.11
C ARG A 106 -8.28 -50.52 -2.65
N SER A 107 -8.74 -51.20 -1.61
CA SER A 107 -10.08 -51.01 -1.05
C SER A 107 -10.22 -49.64 -0.39
N GLU A 108 -9.22 -49.19 0.35
CA GLU A 108 -9.14 -47.84 0.95
C GLU A 108 -9.24 -46.76 -0.13
N TYR A 109 -8.50 -46.89 -1.23
CA TYR A 109 -8.55 -45.93 -2.32
C TYR A 109 -9.91 -45.94 -3.04
N LYS A 110 -10.47 -47.11 -3.35
CA LYS A 110 -11.81 -47.21 -3.96
C LYS A 110 -12.89 -46.59 -3.07
N ALA A 111 -12.87 -46.91 -1.77
CA ALA A 111 -13.78 -46.33 -0.80
C ALA A 111 -13.63 -44.80 -0.72
N PHE A 112 -12.39 -44.30 -0.72
CA PHE A 112 -12.12 -42.87 -0.77
C PHE A 112 -12.68 -42.20 -2.03
N VAL A 113 -12.49 -42.78 -3.22
CA VAL A 113 -13.01 -42.19 -4.47
C VAL A 113 -14.53 -42.12 -4.46
N ILE A 114 -15.21 -43.17 -3.98
CA ILE A 114 -16.67 -43.19 -3.86
C ILE A 114 -17.14 -42.11 -2.89
N GLU A 115 -16.56 -42.05 -1.70
CA GLU A 115 -16.94 -41.06 -0.68
C GLU A 115 -16.62 -39.63 -1.14
N ASN A 116 -15.44 -39.41 -1.72
CA ASN A 116 -15.02 -38.11 -2.23
C ASN A 116 -15.95 -37.62 -3.36
N THR A 117 -16.39 -38.52 -4.24
CA THR A 117 -17.35 -38.19 -5.29
C THR A 117 -18.70 -37.80 -4.69
N LYS A 118 -19.17 -38.55 -3.69
CA LYS A 118 -20.42 -38.28 -2.99
C LYS A 118 -20.39 -36.96 -2.22
N GLU A 119 -19.29 -36.66 -1.52
CA GLU A 119 -19.10 -35.40 -0.79
C GLU A 119 -19.06 -34.15 -1.68
N HIS A 120 -18.64 -34.30 -2.95
CA HIS A 120 -18.57 -33.19 -3.93
C HIS A 120 -19.75 -33.18 -4.90
N GLU A 121 -20.75 -34.02 -4.71
CA GLU A 121 -22.04 -33.87 -5.37
C GLU A 121 -22.71 -32.57 -4.89
N PRO A 122 -23.29 -31.74 -5.79
CA PRO A 122 -23.79 -30.42 -5.43
C PRO A 122 -24.71 -30.37 -4.20
N VAL A 123 -25.66 -31.30 -4.11
CA VAL A 123 -26.63 -31.36 -3.00
C VAL A 123 -25.95 -31.71 -1.66
N ASN A 124 -25.10 -32.73 -1.65
CA ASN A 124 -24.39 -33.15 -0.44
C ASN A 124 -23.40 -32.07 0.02
N TRP A 125 -22.70 -31.47 -0.94
CA TRP A 125 -21.77 -30.39 -0.66
C TRP A 125 -22.50 -29.18 -0.06
N LEU A 126 -23.60 -28.72 -0.68
CA LEU A 126 -24.38 -27.60 -0.14
C LEU A 126 -24.94 -27.89 1.26
N ASN A 127 -25.43 -29.11 1.51
CA ASN A 127 -25.88 -29.53 2.84
C ASN A 127 -24.77 -29.44 3.90
N GLN A 128 -23.53 -29.76 3.54
CA GLN A 128 -22.39 -29.71 4.46
C GLN A 128 -21.81 -28.29 4.62
N TRP A 129 -21.82 -27.49 3.56
CA TRP A 129 -21.06 -26.24 3.46
C TRP A 129 -21.90 -24.97 3.63
N ALA A 130 -23.19 -24.98 3.26
CA ALA A 130 -24.06 -23.83 3.46
C ALA A 130 -24.13 -23.36 4.92
N PRO A 131 -24.24 -24.24 5.94
CA PRO A 131 -24.25 -23.80 7.35
C PRO A 131 -23.00 -23.03 7.79
N LYS A 132 -21.87 -23.21 7.09
CA LYS A 132 -20.62 -22.50 7.40
C LYS A 132 -20.60 -21.06 6.87
N ALA A 133 -21.62 -20.64 6.12
CA ALA A 133 -21.74 -19.27 5.64
C ALA A 133 -21.81 -18.23 6.77
N ILE A 134 -22.22 -18.63 7.99
CA ILE A 134 -22.16 -17.80 9.20
C ILE A 134 -20.74 -17.31 9.55
N ASP A 135 -19.71 -18.05 9.12
CA ASP A 135 -18.31 -17.66 9.32
C ASP A 135 -17.81 -16.65 8.27
N ILE A 136 -18.60 -16.40 7.23
CA ILE A 136 -18.24 -15.53 6.11
C ILE A 136 -18.91 -14.17 6.29
N SER A 137 -18.20 -13.11 5.91
CA SER A 137 -18.72 -11.76 5.91
C SER A 137 -18.20 -11.03 4.68
N PHE A 138 -19.13 -10.62 3.81
CA PHE A 138 -18.83 -9.64 2.77
C PHE A 138 -18.75 -8.27 3.42
N ALA A 139 -17.59 -7.64 3.38
CA ALA A 139 -17.30 -6.49 4.21
C ALA A 139 -16.44 -5.43 3.50
N THR A 140 -16.70 -4.18 3.85
CA THR A 140 -15.84 -3.05 3.51
C THR A 140 -14.78 -2.84 4.58
N HIS A 141 -15.13 -3.15 5.83
CA HIS A 141 -14.30 -3.01 7.01
C HIS A 141 -14.06 -4.38 7.64
N VAL A 142 -12.80 -4.81 7.71
CA VAL A 142 -12.45 -6.19 8.08
C VAL A 142 -11.79 -6.23 9.45
N GLY A 143 -12.40 -6.94 10.39
CA GLY A 143 -11.91 -7.00 11.78
C GLY A 143 -10.51 -7.63 11.92
N LYS A 144 -10.17 -8.59 11.06
CA LYS A 144 -8.85 -9.25 11.05
C LYS A 144 -7.70 -8.37 10.57
N LEU A 145 -7.98 -7.23 9.94
CA LEU A 145 -6.94 -6.29 9.53
C LEU A 145 -6.33 -5.56 10.73
N THR A 146 -7.08 -5.42 11.83
CA THR A 146 -6.56 -4.88 13.10
C THR A 146 -5.60 -5.84 13.78
N HIS A 147 -5.93 -7.14 13.76
CA HIS A 147 -5.08 -8.22 14.21
C HIS A 147 -5.49 -9.52 13.52
N SER A 148 -4.54 -10.25 12.93
CA SER A 148 -4.84 -11.42 12.07
C SER A 148 -5.61 -12.55 12.76
N SER A 149 -5.44 -12.71 14.08
CA SER A 149 -6.21 -13.66 14.91
C SER A 149 -7.51 -13.10 15.51
N SER A 150 -7.91 -11.87 15.15
CA SER A 150 -9.16 -11.30 15.67
C SER A 150 -10.38 -12.06 15.15
N LYS A 151 -11.35 -12.30 16.03
CA LYS A 151 -12.66 -12.89 15.69
C LYS A 151 -13.80 -11.88 15.71
N SER A 152 -13.48 -10.58 15.77
CA SER A 152 -14.48 -9.52 15.67
C SER A 152 -15.20 -9.56 14.34
N SER A 153 -16.47 -9.17 14.34
CA SER A 153 -17.26 -9.06 13.11
C SER A 153 -16.63 -8.08 12.13
N SER A 154 -16.66 -8.46 10.85
CA SER A 154 -16.42 -7.56 9.73
C SER A 154 -17.74 -6.90 9.34
N ILE A 155 -17.68 -5.69 8.78
CA ILE A 155 -18.85 -4.85 8.53
C ILE A 155 -18.90 -4.46 7.05
N LEU A 156 -20.06 -4.70 6.45
CA LEU A 156 -20.47 -4.03 5.22
C LEU A 156 -21.04 -2.67 5.61
N ASP A 157 -20.34 -1.60 5.27
CA ASP A 157 -20.84 -0.25 5.46
C ASP A 157 -21.59 0.14 4.19
N SER A 158 -22.90 0.32 4.34
CA SER A 158 -23.80 0.76 3.28
C SER A 158 -24.35 2.16 3.56
N THR A 159 -23.64 2.95 4.38
CA THR A 159 -24.05 4.32 4.66
C THR A 159 -23.74 5.23 3.45
N ASP A 160 -24.71 6.07 3.10
CA ASP A 160 -24.54 7.10 2.06
C ASP A 160 -24.16 8.46 2.65
N ALA A 161 -23.73 8.50 3.92
CA ALA A 161 -23.35 9.73 4.59
C ALA A 161 -21.99 10.21 4.07
N VAL A 162 -21.95 11.47 3.62
CA VAL A 162 -20.76 12.00 2.97
C VAL A 162 -20.43 13.41 3.49
N ASN A 163 -19.14 13.67 3.72
CA ASN A 163 -18.61 14.98 4.12
C ASN A 163 -17.36 15.32 3.30
N ASP A 164 -17.37 16.39 2.51
CA ASP A 164 -16.25 16.80 1.62
C ASP A 164 -14.96 17.16 2.36
N ARG A 165 -15.02 17.38 3.68
CA ARG A 165 -13.82 17.70 4.48
C ARG A 165 -12.96 16.48 4.80
N TYR A 166 -13.52 15.27 4.69
CA TYR A 166 -12.85 14.04 5.08
C TYR A 166 -12.86 13.04 3.93
N LEU A 167 -11.73 12.36 3.74
CA LEU A 167 -11.65 11.21 2.84
C LEU A 167 -12.15 9.96 3.60
N THR A 168 -13.32 9.46 3.22
CA THR A 168 -13.94 8.26 3.80
C THR A 168 -14.21 7.20 2.74
N THR A 169 -14.50 5.97 3.15
CA THR A 169 -14.84 4.85 2.24
C THR A 169 -16.05 5.17 1.34
N ASN A 170 -16.97 6.00 1.80
CA ASN A 170 -18.19 6.38 1.07
C ASN A 170 -17.91 7.29 -0.15
N ARG A 171 -16.66 7.75 -0.32
CA ARG A 171 -16.23 8.53 -1.50
C ARG A 171 -15.74 7.68 -2.66
N LEU A 172 -15.58 6.38 -2.46
CA LEU A 172 -15.10 5.49 -3.51
C LEU A 172 -16.20 5.31 -4.56
N THR A 173 -15.86 5.56 -5.82
CA THR A 173 -16.76 5.29 -6.96
C THR A 173 -16.95 3.80 -7.18
N ASN A 174 -15.88 3.02 -7.00
CA ASN A 174 -15.89 1.57 -7.10
C ASN A 174 -15.57 0.97 -5.73
N LEU A 175 -16.58 0.46 -5.05
CA LEU A 175 -16.41 -0.13 -3.72
C LEU A 175 -15.97 -1.59 -3.84
N ALA A 176 -14.69 -1.86 -3.62
CA ALA A 176 -14.18 -3.23 -3.55
C ALA A 176 -14.69 -3.92 -2.27
N ILE A 177 -15.63 -4.88 -2.42
CA ILE A 177 -16.14 -5.69 -1.30
C ILE A 177 -15.16 -6.83 -1.03
N ASP A 178 -14.67 -6.92 0.20
CA ASP A 178 -13.78 -7.99 0.65
C ASP A 178 -14.59 -9.17 1.22
N THR A 179 -14.07 -10.38 1.09
CA THR A 179 -14.70 -11.57 1.66
C THR A 179 -13.92 -12.00 2.90
N ALA A 180 -14.28 -11.44 4.05
CA ALA A 180 -13.67 -11.82 5.31
C ALA A 180 -14.22 -13.16 5.80
N SER A 181 -13.37 -13.94 6.44
CA SER A 181 -13.75 -15.20 7.07
C SER A 181 -13.27 -15.22 8.50
N SER A 182 -14.12 -15.60 9.46
CA SER A 182 -13.74 -15.84 10.86
C SER A 182 -12.89 -17.12 10.98
N ASN A 183 -13.15 -18.11 10.12
CA ASN A 183 -12.57 -19.45 10.14
C ASN A 183 -12.08 -19.90 8.75
N ALA A 184 -10.77 -20.14 8.61
CA ALA A 184 -10.17 -20.55 7.34
C ALA A 184 -10.76 -21.85 6.77
N ALA A 185 -11.32 -22.73 7.61
CA ALA A 185 -12.00 -23.94 7.17
C ALA A 185 -13.29 -23.66 6.39
N SER A 186 -13.83 -22.45 6.46
CA SER A 186 -15.07 -22.02 5.79
C SER A 186 -14.80 -21.25 4.48
N LEU A 187 -13.52 -21.01 4.11
CA LEU A 187 -13.15 -20.36 2.84
C LEU A 187 -13.80 -20.99 1.58
N PRO A 188 -14.01 -22.31 1.48
CA PRO A 188 -14.66 -22.89 0.30
C PRO A 188 -16.07 -22.32 0.02
N ILE A 189 -16.85 -21.98 1.06
CA ILE A 189 -18.17 -21.40 0.84
C ILE A 189 -18.07 -19.91 0.42
N ALA A 190 -17.02 -19.20 0.82
CA ALA A 190 -16.73 -17.86 0.34
C ALA A 190 -16.35 -17.84 -1.15
N ASP A 191 -15.51 -18.80 -1.59
CA ASP A 191 -15.14 -18.96 -2.99
C ASP A 191 -16.39 -19.27 -3.83
N PHE A 192 -17.26 -20.17 -3.35
CA PHE A 192 -18.54 -20.51 -3.98
C PHE A 192 -19.44 -19.28 -4.17
N LEU A 193 -19.62 -18.47 -3.12
CA LEU A 193 -20.44 -17.26 -3.18
C LEU A 193 -19.85 -16.18 -4.12
N SER A 194 -18.55 -16.24 -4.39
CA SER A 194 -17.83 -15.29 -5.26
C SER A 194 -17.82 -15.71 -6.74
N LEU A 195 -18.30 -16.92 -7.07
CA LEU A 195 -18.41 -17.37 -8.46
C LEU A 195 -19.35 -16.43 -9.24
N SER A 196 -18.93 -16.03 -10.43
CA SER A 196 -19.66 -15.10 -11.31
C SER A 196 -19.70 -15.56 -12.76
N VAL A 197 -20.77 -15.19 -13.46
CA VAL A 197 -20.94 -15.28 -14.93
C VAL A 197 -21.53 -13.95 -15.37
N ASP A 198 -20.95 -13.32 -16.41
CA ASP A 198 -21.38 -12.00 -16.92
C ASP A 198 -21.60 -10.95 -15.82
N ASP A 199 -20.64 -10.83 -14.90
CA ASP A 199 -20.65 -9.94 -13.72
C ASP A 199 -21.75 -10.21 -12.68
N VAL A 200 -22.57 -11.25 -12.85
CA VAL A 200 -23.56 -11.70 -11.86
C VAL A 200 -22.94 -12.76 -10.95
N ARG A 201 -22.82 -12.47 -9.64
CA ARG A 201 -22.30 -13.44 -8.66
C ARG A 201 -23.40 -14.27 -8.03
N VAL A 202 -23.08 -15.49 -7.58
CA VAL A 202 -23.98 -16.32 -6.75
C VAL A 202 -24.53 -15.54 -5.56
N LEU A 203 -23.69 -14.73 -4.90
CA LEU A 203 -24.11 -13.86 -3.81
C LEU A 203 -25.23 -12.88 -4.19
N ASP A 204 -25.16 -12.28 -5.38
CA ASP A 204 -26.12 -11.26 -5.83
C ASP A 204 -27.51 -11.87 -6.07
N LEU A 205 -27.54 -13.15 -6.46
CA LEU A 205 -28.77 -13.93 -6.61
C LEU A 205 -29.43 -14.18 -5.26
N ILE A 206 -28.63 -14.59 -4.28
CA ILE A 206 -29.12 -14.84 -2.91
C ILE A 206 -29.62 -13.53 -2.27
N LYS A 207 -28.94 -12.40 -2.53
CA LYS A 207 -29.37 -11.06 -2.10
C LYS A 207 -30.69 -10.63 -2.73
N SER A 208 -30.89 -10.91 -4.01
CA SER A 208 -32.15 -10.62 -4.72
C SER A 208 -33.27 -11.61 -4.39
N GLY A 209 -33.00 -12.61 -3.55
CA GLY A 209 -33.95 -13.67 -3.19
C GLY A 209 -34.23 -14.66 -4.32
N ASP A 210 -33.40 -14.65 -5.37
CA ASP A 210 -33.54 -15.55 -6.51
C ASP A 210 -32.92 -16.92 -6.17
N ASN A 211 -33.75 -17.95 -6.13
CA ASN A 211 -33.35 -19.33 -5.86
C ASN A 211 -33.37 -20.22 -7.11
N SER A 212 -33.55 -19.65 -8.31
CA SER A 212 -33.62 -20.40 -9.57
C SER A 212 -32.40 -21.28 -9.79
N LEU A 213 -31.21 -20.80 -9.40
CA LEU A 213 -29.95 -21.52 -9.51
C LEU A 213 -29.98 -22.89 -8.84
N PHE A 214 -30.60 -23.00 -7.68
CA PHE A 214 -30.59 -24.24 -6.90
C PHE A 214 -31.56 -25.29 -7.44
N LYS A 215 -32.56 -24.87 -8.23
CA LYS A 215 -33.50 -25.78 -8.91
C LYS A 215 -32.81 -26.65 -9.96
N ASN A 216 -31.67 -26.20 -10.49
CA ASN A 216 -30.86 -27.01 -11.42
C ASN A 216 -30.18 -28.21 -10.73
N PHE A 217 -30.13 -28.23 -9.39
CA PHE A 217 -29.48 -29.31 -8.63
C PHE A 217 -30.47 -30.23 -7.92
N THR A 218 -31.64 -29.73 -7.52
CA THR A 218 -32.66 -30.50 -6.80
C THR A 218 -34.05 -29.89 -6.98
N ASP A 219 -35.08 -30.74 -6.98
CA ASP A 219 -36.49 -30.33 -6.94
C ASP A 219 -37.02 -30.15 -5.51
N ASP A 220 -36.22 -30.50 -4.49
CA ASP A 220 -36.61 -30.35 -3.08
C ASP A 220 -36.53 -28.89 -2.61
N GLN A 221 -37.67 -28.20 -2.67
CA GLN A 221 -37.80 -26.81 -2.27
C GLN A 221 -37.38 -26.57 -0.80
N SER A 222 -37.59 -27.53 0.11
CA SER A 222 -37.24 -27.37 1.51
C SER A 222 -35.73 -27.27 1.74
N SER A 223 -34.96 -28.05 0.97
CA SER A 223 -33.49 -27.97 0.98
C SER A 223 -33.01 -26.64 0.39
N ILE A 224 -33.64 -26.18 -0.70
CA ILE A 224 -33.30 -24.90 -1.34
C ILE A 224 -33.52 -23.74 -0.37
N ASP A 225 -34.70 -23.67 0.26
CA ASP A 225 -35.04 -22.59 1.19
C ASP A 225 -34.07 -22.56 2.37
N ARG A 226 -33.73 -23.73 2.92
CA ARG A 226 -32.74 -23.87 3.99
C ARG A 226 -31.34 -23.40 3.56
N TRP A 227 -30.90 -23.73 2.35
CA TRP A 227 -29.61 -23.24 1.84
C TRP A 227 -29.62 -21.73 1.70
N CYS A 228 -30.68 -21.16 1.11
CA CYS A 228 -30.83 -19.71 0.98
C CYS A 228 -30.79 -19.02 2.35
N GLU A 229 -31.46 -19.54 3.37
CA GLU A 229 -31.40 -19.01 4.75
C GLU A 229 -29.98 -19.03 5.33
N TYR A 230 -29.24 -20.14 5.18
CA TYR A 230 -27.87 -20.19 5.67
C TYR A 230 -26.94 -19.23 4.91
N LEU A 231 -27.03 -19.19 3.58
CA LEU A 231 -26.16 -18.37 2.76
C LEU A 231 -26.42 -16.86 2.94
N LYS A 232 -27.66 -16.46 3.26
CA LYS A 232 -28.01 -15.07 3.61
C LYS A 232 -27.21 -14.55 4.81
N GLN A 233 -26.85 -15.41 5.76
CA GLN A 233 -26.05 -15.02 6.93
C GLN A 233 -24.67 -14.45 6.57
N ALA A 234 -24.15 -14.73 5.37
CA ALA A 234 -22.87 -14.20 4.93
C ALA A 234 -22.87 -12.68 4.68
N PHE A 235 -24.03 -12.05 4.50
CA PHE A 235 -24.14 -10.60 4.30
C PHE A 235 -25.15 -9.90 5.22
N ASP A 236 -26.06 -10.65 5.86
CA ASP A 236 -27.13 -10.11 6.70
C ASP A 236 -27.09 -10.65 8.14
N SER A 237 -25.88 -10.81 8.70
CA SER A 237 -25.72 -11.25 10.08
C SER A 237 -26.00 -10.10 11.06
N ASP A 238 -27.12 -10.18 11.77
CA ASP A 238 -27.48 -9.25 12.85
C ASP A 238 -26.52 -9.31 14.06
N LYS A 239 -25.80 -10.44 14.22
CA LYS A 239 -24.93 -10.66 15.38
C LYS A 239 -23.55 -10.06 15.16
N LYS A 240 -23.41 -8.79 15.58
CA LYS A 240 -22.12 -8.10 15.63
C LYS A 240 -21.41 -8.39 16.96
N GLN A 241 -20.17 -8.85 16.91
CA GLN A 241 -19.34 -9.12 18.07
C GLN A 241 -18.00 -8.39 18.01
N GLY A 242 -17.59 -7.82 19.14
CA GLY A 242 -16.22 -7.36 19.35
C GLY A 242 -15.27 -8.51 19.67
N HIS A 243 -13.99 -8.21 19.80
CA HIS A 243 -12.97 -9.16 20.25
C HIS A 243 -11.94 -8.45 21.12
N PHE A 244 -11.28 -9.17 22.04
CA PHE A 244 -10.29 -8.58 22.94
C PHE A 244 -9.02 -8.09 22.22
N LEU A 245 -8.74 -8.63 21.03
CA LEU A 245 -7.64 -8.17 20.15
C LEU A 245 -8.04 -6.98 19.27
N SER A 246 -9.31 -6.59 19.25
CA SER A 246 -9.76 -5.38 18.55
C SER A 246 -9.39 -4.14 19.36
N LYS A 247 -9.16 -3.02 18.67
CA LYS A 247 -8.94 -1.74 19.33
C LYS A 247 -10.28 -1.17 19.76
N GLN A 248 -10.39 -0.77 21.02
CA GLN A 248 -11.59 -0.15 21.59
C GLN A 248 -11.19 1.17 22.24
N VAL A 249 -11.93 2.23 21.97
CA VAL A 249 -11.61 3.60 22.40
C VAL A 249 -12.86 4.24 22.97
N TYR A 250 -12.79 4.77 24.19
CA TYR A 250 -13.86 5.58 24.75
C TYR A 250 -13.85 6.97 24.10
N PHE A 251 -15.00 7.40 23.59
CA PHE A 251 -15.21 8.71 22.98
C PHE A 251 -16.24 9.50 23.79
N PRO A 252 -15.88 10.68 24.33
CA PRO A 252 -16.78 11.48 25.16
C PRO A 252 -17.91 12.09 24.33
N ILE A 253 -19.13 12.07 24.87
CA ILE A 253 -20.32 12.68 24.24
C ILE A 253 -20.91 13.85 25.05
N GLY A 254 -20.25 14.23 26.14
CA GLY A 254 -20.72 15.25 27.09
C GLY A 254 -21.37 14.64 28.34
N GLY A 255 -21.59 15.46 29.38
CA GLY A 255 -22.28 15.02 30.60
C GLY A 255 -21.63 13.83 31.32
N CYS A 256 -20.30 13.68 31.25
CA CYS A 256 -19.56 12.52 31.77
C CYS A 256 -19.98 11.17 31.14
N GLN A 257 -20.58 11.19 29.95
CA GLN A 257 -20.96 10.01 29.19
C GLN A 257 -19.96 9.73 28.06
N TYR A 258 -19.86 8.46 27.68
CA TYR A 258 -18.93 7.97 26.67
C TYR A 258 -19.59 6.92 25.78
N HIS A 259 -19.25 6.95 24.49
CA HIS A 259 -19.45 5.82 23.59
C HIS A 259 -18.17 4.99 23.51
N LEU A 260 -18.30 3.67 23.53
CA LEU A 260 -17.17 2.78 23.24
C LEU A 260 -17.11 2.54 21.72
N LEU A 261 -16.12 3.12 21.06
CA LEU A 261 -15.89 2.97 19.63
C LEU A 261 -14.92 1.83 19.35
N MET A 262 -15.22 1.02 18.34
CA MET A 262 -14.34 -0.03 17.85
C MET A 262 -13.98 0.26 16.39
N PRO A 263 -12.91 1.02 16.12
CA PRO A 263 -12.49 1.33 14.76
C PRO A 263 -12.05 0.06 14.04
N LEU A 264 -12.59 -0.15 12.85
CA LEU A 264 -12.20 -1.24 11.94
C LEU A 264 -11.43 -0.65 10.76
N VAL A 265 -10.46 -1.40 10.24
CA VAL A 265 -9.70 -0.99 9.06
C VAL A 265 -10.57 -1.22 7.82
N SER A 266 -10.74 -0.17 7.00
CA SER A 266 -11.42 -0.26 5.70
C SER A 266 -10.54 -1.00 4.69
N SER A 267 -10.89 -2.25 4.37
CA SER A 267 -10.20 -3.02 3.33
C SER A 267 -10.44 -2.41 1.95
N SER A 268 -11.64 -1.87 1.69
CA SER A 268 -11.99 -1.23 0.42
C SER A 268 -11.15 0.00 0.15
N LEU A 269 -11.01 0.91 1.13
CA LEU A 269 -10.18 2.11 0.98
C LEU A 269 -8.70 1.76 0.83
N VAL A 270 -8.20 0.80 1.60
CA VAL A 270 -6.82 0.32 1.47
C VAL A 270 -6.58 -0.31 0.10
N GLN A 271 -7.57 -1.00 -0.47
CA GLN A 271 -7.48 -1.57 -1.82
C GLN A 271 -7.35 -0.47 -2.88
N GLU A 272 -8.20 0.56 -2.83
CA GLU A 272 -8.13 1.67 -3.77
C GLU A 272 -6.80 2.42 -3.69
N LEU A 273 -6.30 2.68 -2.47
CA LEU A 273 -4.96 3.25 -2.29
C LEU A 273 -3.86 2.34 -2.86
N HIS A 274 -3.99 1.02 -2.70
CA HIS A 274 -3.04 0.07 -3.27
C HIS A 274 -3.04 0.10 -4.81
N LEU A 275 -4.21 0.21 -5.43
CA LEU A 275 -4.34 0.35 -6.89
C LEU A 275 -3.71 1.67 -7.35
N GLU A 276 -4.05 2.79 -6.70
CA GLU A 276 -3.50 4.11 -6.98
C GLU A 276 -1.96 4.11 -6.91
N PHE A 277 -1.38 3.56 -5.84
CA PHE A 277 0.07 3.48 -5.69
C PHE A 277 0.74 2.54 -6.69
N ASN A 278 0.00 1.60 -7.28
CA ASN A 278 0.48 0.69 -8.31
C ASN A 278 0.17 1.14 -9.73
N ARG A 279 -0.44 2.31 -9.94
CA ARG A 279 -0.74 2.84 -11.28
C ARG A 279 0.49 2.97 -12.17
N TYR A 280 1.68 3.14 -11.60
CA TYR A 280 2.93 3.14 -12.36
C TYR A 280 3.19 1.84 -13.15
N LYS A 281 2.43 0.76 -12.88
CA LYS A 281 2.48 -0.47 -13.68
C LYS A 281 1.83 -0.33 -15.05
N ASP A 282 0.95 0.65 -15.24
CA ASP A 282 0.38 1.05 -16.53
C ASP A 282 1.52 1.44 -17.50
N GLU A 283 1.46 0.93 -18.73
CA GLU A 283 2.48 1.15 -19.75
C GLU A 283 2.63 2.63 -20.11
N SER A 284 1.53 3.39 -20.12
CA SER A 284 1.53 4.82 -20.40
C SER A 284 2.34 5.61 -19.36
N LEU A 285 2.16 5.27 -18.08
CA LEU A 285 2.88 5.87 -16.96
C LEU A 285 4.35 5.42 -16.92
N LYS A 286 4.64 4.15 -17.22
CA LYS A 286 6.03 3.67 -17.36
C LYS A 286 6.80 4.48 -18.40
N LEU A 287 6.18 4.74 -19.55
CA LEU A 287 6.78 5.55 -20.61
C LEU A 287 7.01 6.98 -20.14
N ALA A 288 6.04 7.58 -19.45
CA ALA A 288 6.15 8.94 -18.90
C ALA A 288 7.29 9.06 -17.88
N PHE A 289 7.44 8.07 -16.98
CA PHE A 289 8.56 8.01 -16.04
C PHE A 289 9.91 7.87 -16.75
N LYS A 290 9.98 7.07 -17.82
CA LYS A 290 11.18 6.95 -18.65
C LYS A 290 11.53 8.28 -19.33
N GLN A 291 10.55 8.94 -19.93
CA GLN A 291 10.73 10.26 -20.55
C GLN A 291 11.21 11.30 -19.54
N LYS A 292 10.62 11.32 -18.33
CA LYS A 292 11.08 12.17 -17.23
C LYS A 292 12.53 11.90 -16.85
N LYS A 293 12.94 10.63 -16.76
CA LYS A 293 14.33 10.23 -16.48
C LYS A 293 15.29 10.66 -17.59
N ASP A 294 14.85 10.57 -18.84
CA ASP A 294 15.62 10.94 -20.04
C ASP A 294 15.61 12.45 -20.32
N GLY A 295 14.95 13.28 -19.49
CA GLY A 295 14.82 14.72 -19.70
C GLY A 295 13.93 15.11 -20.89
N LYS A 296 13.02 14.22 -21.32
CA LYS A 296 12.11 14.41 -22.46
C LYS A 296 10.70 14.74 -22.00
N TYR A 297 9.99 15.51 -22.84
CA TYR A 297 8.59 15.83 -22.61
C TYR A 297 7.69 14.59 -22.69
N SER A 298 6.66 14.55 -21.83
CA SER A 298 5.57 13.59 -21.85
C SER A 298 4.23 14.33 -21.72
N PRO A 299 3.19 13.96 -22.50
CA PRO A 299 1.86 14.51 -22.29
C PRO A 299 1.16 13.93 -21.04
N VAL A 300 1.67 12.85 -20.46
CA VAL A 300 1.07 12.17 -19.31
C VAL A 300 1.64 12.73 -18.01
N ILE A 301 0.76 13.09 -17.07
CA ILE A 301 1.15 13.61 -15.75
C ILE A 301 1.64 12.45 -14.88
N THR A 302 2.88 12.55 -14.39
CA THR A 302 3.43 11.61 -13.40
C THR A 302 3.19 12.12 -11.97
N VAL A 303 2.59 11.29 -11.11
CA VAL A 303 2.42 11.59 -9.68
C VAL A 303 3.35 10.72 -8.85
N GLY A 304 4.03 11.32 -7.87
CA GLY A 304 4.94 10.63 -6.95
C GLY A 304 4.50 10.78 -5.50
N TYR A 305 4.44 9.67 -4.78
CA TYR A 305 4.11 9.63 -3.34
C TYR A 305 5.38 9.32 -2.54
N PRO A 306 6.12 10.32 -2.02
CA PRO A 306 7.36 10.09 -1.27
C PRO A 306 7.07 9.51 0.13
N ASN A 307 8.11 8.92 0.76
CA ASN A 307 8.13 8.52 2.16
C ASN A 307 6.97 7.62 2.64
N LYS A 308 6.41 6.81 1.73
CA LYS A 308 5.41 5.80 2.09
C LYS A 308 6.00 4.74 3.02
N SER A 309 5.18 4.22 3.92
CA SER A 309 5.52 3.04 4.71
C SER A 309 4.57 1.90 4.36
N ALA A 310 5.01 0.66 4.60
CA ALA A 310 4.19 -0.52 4.44
C ALA A 310 4.05 -1.21 5.80
N GLN A 311 2.82 -1.48 6.19
CA GLN A 311 2.49 -2.24 7.39
C GLN A 311 2.00 -3.63 6.98
N SER A 312 2.78 -4.66 7.33
CA SER A 312 2.40 -6.05 7.10
C SER A 312 1.57 -6.59 8.27
N ILE A 313 0.40 -7.15 7.98
CA ILE A 313 -0.53 -7.67 9.01
C ILE A 313 -0.14 -9.09 9.45
N THR A 314 0.45 -9.86 8.54
CA THR A 314 0.98 -11.20 8.81
C THR A 314 2.39 -11.33 8.23
N SER A 315 3.23 -12.16 8.84
CA SER A 315 4.63 -12.33 8.42
C SER A 315 4.83 -13.31 7.26
N SER A 316 3.87 -14.20 6.99
CA SER A 316 3.99 -15.22 5.93
C SER A 316 3.00 -15.02 4.80
N LEU A 317 3.46 -15.28 3.57
CA LEU A 317 2.66 -15.20 2.34
C LEU A 317 1.39 -16.06 2.39
N LYS A 318 1.49 -17.25 2.98
CA LYS A 318 0.37 -18.19 3.12
C LYS A 318 -0.68 -17.72 4.15
N ALA A 319 -0.30 -16.86 5.08
CA ALA A 319 -1.22 -16.35 6.11
C ALA A 319 -2.04 -15.16 5.63
N HIS A 320 -1.64 -14.47 4.55
CA HIS A 320 -2.38 -13.30 4.04
C HIS A 320 -3.80 -13.65 3.63
N SER A 321 -4.00 -14.82 3.01
CA SER A 321 -5.33 -15.33 2.62
C SER A 321 -6.24 -15.67 3.79
N ASN A 322 -5.68 -15.88 4.99
CA ASN A 322 -6.48 -16.19 6.19
C ASN A 322 -7.07 -14.94 6.84
N VAL A 323 -6.57 -13.76 6.43
CA VAL A 323 -7.10 -12.45 6.85
C VAL A 323 -8.25 -12.07 5.93
N SER A 324 -7.97 -11.93 4.63
CA SER A 324 -8.97 -11.74 3.58
C SER A 324 -8.35 -11.91 2.18
N PRO A 325 -9.16 -12.15 1.13
CA PRO A 325 -8.70 -12.19 -0.26
C PRO A 325 -8.01 -10.90 -0.71
N LEU A 326 -8.59 -9.72 -0.47
CA LEU A 326 -7.96 -8.47 -0.90
C LEU A 326 -6.64 -8.22 -0.16
N ASN A 327 -6.51 -8.68 1.10
CA ASN A 327 -5.23 -8.62 1.79
C ASN A 327 -4.17 -9.50 1.12
N LYS A 328 -4.54 -10.68 0.60
CA LYS A 328 -3.64 -11.52 -0.20
C LYS A 328 -3.22 -10.82 -1.49
N ASP A 329 -4.14 -10.17 -2.19
CA ASP A 329 -3.84 -9.44 -3.44
C ASP A 329 -2.83 -8.32 -3.22
N ARG A 330 -2.92 -7.66 -2.07
CA ARG A 330 -1.94 -6.66 -1.60
C ARG A 330 -0.65 -7.25 -1.04
N GLN A 331 -0.46 -8.57 -1.11
CA GLN A 331 0.67 -9.29 -0.51
C GLN A 331 0.80 -9.03 1.00
N GLY A 332 -0.33 -8.86 1.68
CA GLY A 332 -0.41 -8.66 3.13
C GLY A 332 -0.07 -7.28 3.63
N ASN A 333 0.14 -6.31 2.73
CA ASN A 333 0.61 -4.98 3.07
C ASN A 333 -0.51 -3.95 3.01
N ILE A 334 -0.55 -3.10 4.04
CA ILE A 334 -1.27 -1.83 4.04
C ILE A 334 -0.24 -0.74 3.79
N THR A 335 -0.34 -0.02 2.68
CA THR A 335 0.54 1.11 2.39
C THR A 335 -0.01 2.39 3.02
N LEU A 336 0.81 3.07 3.82
CA LEU A 336 0.45 4.29 4.53
C LEU A 336 1.12 5.50 3.90
N LEU A 337 0.41 6.62 3.88
CA LEU A 337 0.94 7.92 3.48
C LEU A 337 1.76 8.53 4.63
N CYS A 338 2.77 9.32 4.28
CA CYS A 338 3.57 10.05 5.25
C CYS A 338 2.75 11.21 5.84
N THR A 339 2.49 11.16 7.14
CA THR A 339 1.91 12.27 7.90
C THR A 339 2.89 12.79 8.96
N ALA A 340 4.19 12.62 8.72
CA ALA A 340 5.21 13.11 9.62
C ALA A 340 5.21 14.65 9.63
N PRO A 341 5.38 15.30 10.80
CA PRO A 341 5.60 16.73 10.84
C PRO A 341 6.90 17.09 10.10
N PRO A 342 7.06 18.34 9.65
CA PRO A 342 8.34 18.85 9.19
C PRO A 342 9.41 18.57 10.23
N LYS A 343 10.46 17.83 9.86
CA LYS A 343 11.62 17.62 10.73
C LYS A 343 12.61 18.74 10.42
N TRP A 344 12.94 19.55 11.41
CA TRP A 344 14.06 20.49 11.33
C TRP A 344 15.35 19.68 11.19
N GLN A 345 15.82 19.48 9.96
CA GLN A 345 16.98 18.64 9.66
C GLN A 345 18.24 19.50 9.66
N GLY A 346 18.89 19.61 10.81
CA GLY A 346 20.25 20.13 10.90
C GLY A 346 20.51 20.79 12.25
N ARG A 347 21.65 20.46 12.87
CA ARG A 347 22.28 21.43 13.77
C ARG A 347 22.64 22.61 12.88
N LEU A 348 21.99 23.75 13.10
CA LEU A 348 22.30 24.96 12.38
C LEU A 348 23.81 25.27 12.52
N PRO A 349 24.48 25.73 11.45
CA PRO A 349 25.91 26.01 11.51
C PRO A 349 26.18 27.16 12.49
N SER A 350 27.26 27.06 13.25
CA SER A 350 27.71 28.21 14.02
C SER A 350 28.45 29.22 13.14
N TYR A 351 28.18 30.50 13.37
CA TYR A 351 28.80 31.61 12.65
C TYR A 351 29.93 32.30 13.41
N ILE A 352 30.23 31.87 14.64
CA ILE A 352 31.29 32.44 15.51
C ILE A 352 32.64 32.46 14.78
N ASP A 353 33.03 31.37 14.12
CA ASP A 353 34.32 31.24 13.44
C ASP A 353 34.32 31.68 11.96
N LYS A 354 33.18 32.14 11.43
CA LYS A 354 33.05 32.49 10.01
C LYS A 354 33.50 33.94 9.79
N SER A 355 34.17 34.18 8.66
CA SER A 355 34.56 35.52 8.20
C SER A 355 33.53 36.19 7.30
N SER A 356 32.47 35.46 6.90
CA SER A 356 31.37 36.01 6.13
C SER A 356 30.08 35.19 6.29
N ILE A 357 28.92 35.83 6.18
CA ILE A 357 27.60 35.18 6.09
C ILE A 357 27.42 34.37 4.80
N PHE A 358 28.08 34.78 3.72
CA PHE A 358 27.95 34.24 2.36
C PHE A 358 28.72 32.93 2.17
N THR A 359 28.37 31.92 2.98
CA THR A 359 29.03 30.61 3.01
C THR A 359 28.38 29.62 2.04
N LYS A 360 29.04 28.48 1.81
CA LYS A 360 28.46 27.35 1.07
C LYS A 360 27.16 26.83 1.71
N THR A 361 27.02 26.95 3.03
CA THR A 361 25.81 26.53 3.73
C THR A 361 24.66 27.43 3.35
N LEU A 362 24.84 28.76 3.38
CA LEU A 362 23.82 29.71 2.92
C LEU A 362 23.44 29.47 1.45
N THR A 363 24.43 29.20 0.58
CA THR A 363 24.17 28.83 -0.82
C THR A 363 23.31 27.58 -0.97
N PHE A 364 23.47 26.59 -0.09
CA PHE A 364 22.65 25.39 -0.10
C PHE A 364 21.21 25.66 0.37
N GLU A 365 21.07 26.48 1.41
CA GLU A 365 19.76 26.87 1.94
C GLU A 365 18.94 27.67 0.91
N LEU A 366 19.58 28.60 0.19
CA LEU A 366 18.92 29.45 -0.80
C LEU A 366 18.90 28.85 -2.23
N LYS A 367 19.24 27.57 -2.38
CA LYS A 367 19.45 26.96 -3.71
C LYS A 367 18.18 26.97 -4.57
N GLU A 368 17.01 26.80 -3.96
CA GLU A 368 15.74 26.64 -4.69
C GLU A 368 15.27 27.99 -5.20
N GLU A 369 15.27 29.01 -4.34
CA GLU A 369 14.89 30.39 -4.64
C GLU A 369 15.83 31.00 -5.69
N VAL A 370 17.15 30.77 -5.56
CA VAL A 370 18.13 31.22 -6.55
C VAL A 370 17.94 30.49 -7.88
N ALA A 371 17.66 29.18 -7.87
CA ALA A 371 17.39 28.42 -9.08
C ALA A 371 16.11 28.90 -9.79
N GLU A 372 15.06 29.24 -9.06
CA GLU A 372 13.84 29.82 -9.62
C GLU A 372 14.10 31.15 -10.35
N LEU A 373 14.85 32.06 -9.72
CA LEU A 373 15.21 33.33 -10.34
C LEU A 373 16.09 33.09 -11.58
N SER A 374 17.09 32.21 -11.47
CA SER A 374 17.98 31.86 -12.59
C SER A 374 17.20 31.29 -13.79
N ASN A 375 16.31 30.33 -13.55
CA ASN A 375 15.47 29.71 -14.57
C ASN A 375 14.55 30.75 -15.24
N TYR A 376 13.98 31.67 -14.46
CA TYR A 376 13.14 32.73 -14.99
C TYR A 376 13.93 33.71 -15.86
N LEU A 377 15.10 34.16 -15.41
CA LEU A 377 15.98 35.02 -16.20
C LEU A 377 16.47 34.34 -17.48
N LEU A 378 16.78 33.04 -17.42
CA LEU A 378 17.15 32.24 -18.59
C LEU A 378 15.98 32.12 -19.58
N LEU A 379 14.75 31.92 -19.09
CA LEU A 379 13.55 31.91 -19.93
C LEU A 379 13.38 33.24 -20.67
N LEU A 380 13.54 34.36 -19.97
CA LEU A 380 13.45 35.69 -20.56
C LEU A 380 14.55 35.90 -21.61
N LYS A 381 15.79 35.53 -21.30
CA LYS A 381 16.92 35.60 -22.24
C LYS A 381 16.68 34.76 -23.49
N ASN A 382 16.28 33.50 -23.33
CA ASN A 382 16.05 32.56 -24.44
C ASN A 382 14.91 33.00 -25.36
N LYS A 383 13.91 33.71 -24.83
CA LYS A 383 12.80 34.26 -25.61
C LYS A 383 13.04 35.70 -26.09
N ALA A 384 14.23 36.27 -25.88
CA ALA A 384 14.56 37.67 -26.17
C ALA A 384 13.55 38.67 -25.57
N LEU A 385 13.09 38.37 -24.35
CA LEU A 385 12.04 39.10 -23.65
C LEU A 385 12.66 40.12 -22.67
N SER A 386 12.34 41.41 -22.84
CA SER A 386 12.73 42.47 -21.89
C SER A 386 12.21 42.27 -20.46
N VAL A 387 13.00 42.63 -19.45
CA VAL A 387 12.55 42.70 -18.05
C VAL A 387 11.74 43.97 -17.78
N SER A 388 11.77 44.97 -18.68
CA SER A 388 11.14 46.28 -18.50
C SER A 388 9.61 46.27 -18.49
N GLU A 389 8.97 45.17 -18.91
CA GLU A 389 7.51 45.07 -18.82
C GLU A 389 7.08 44.96 -17.36
N PRO A 390 6.08 45.73 -16.88
CA PRO A 390 5.69 45.77 -15.47
C PRO A 390 5.41 44.39 -14.85
N LYS A 391 4.73 43.49 -15.58
CA LYS A 391 4.42 42.13 -15.09
C LYS A 391 5.67 41.26 -14.92
N ARG A 392 6.64 41.39 -15.85
CA ARG A 392 7.90 40.63 -15.81
C ARG A 392 8.82 41.18 -14.74
N ASN A 393 8.91 42.51 -14.62
CA ASN A 393 9.66 43.16 -13.56
C ASN A 393 9.12 42.77 -12.18
N ALA A 394 7.79 42.82 -11.99
CA ALA A 394 7.15 42.39 -10.75
C ALA A 394 7.46 40.92 -10.41
N ALA A 395 7.53 40.03 -11.40
CA ALA A 395 7.92 38.64 -11.18
C ALA A 395 9.39 38.49 -10.76
N VAL A 396 10.31 39.27 -11.35
CA VAL A 396 11.72 39.32 -10.91
C VAL A 396 11.82 39.82 -9.47
N LEU A 397 11.15 40.93 -9.15
CA LEU A 397 11.13 41.50 -7.80
C LEU A 397 10.52 40.53 -6.78
N SER A 398 9.44 39.84 -7.13
CA SER A 398 8.83 38.82 -6.26
C SER A 398 9.78 37.67 -5.96
N LYS A 399 10.58 37.24 -6.95
CA LYS A 399 11.58 36.18 -6.76
C LYS A 399 12.77 36.64 -5.94
N LEU A 400 13.21 37.89 -6.13
CA LEU A 400 14.23 38.50 -5.27
C LEU A 400 13.76 38.61 -3.82
N ARG A 401 12.52 39.06 -3.59
CA ARG A 401 11.93 39.10 -2.24
C ARG A 401 11.84 37.72 -1.59
N ALA A 402 11.56 36.67 -2.36
CA ALA A 402 11.58 35.30 -1.84
C ALA A 402 13.00 34.90 -1.35
N ILE A 403 14.04 35.22 -2.13
CA ILE A 403 15.45 35.01 -1.72
C ILE A 403 15.75 35.82 -0.44
N ASN A 404 15.36 37.09 -0.40
CA ASN A 404 15.61 37.98 0.74
C ASN A 404 14.88 37.48 1.99
N GLY A 405 13.61 37.10 1.87
CA GLY A 405 12.81 36.56 2.96
C GLY A 405 13.39 35.26 3.52
N GLN A 406 13.83 34.35 2.65
CA GLN A 406 14.48 33.11 3.09
C GLN A 406 15.84 33.38 3.75
N LEU A 407 16.61 34.36 3.25
CA LEU A 407 17.85 34.80 3.91
C LEU A 407 17.56 35.32 5.33
N PHE A 408 16.58 36.20 5.51
CA PHE A 408 16.23 36.73 6.84
C PHE A 408 15.74 35.63 7.79
N SER A 409 14.86 34.74 7.31
CA SER A 409 14.40 33.59 8.11
C SER A 409 15.54 32.67 8.52
N TYR A 410 16.52 32.46 7.64
CA TYR A 410 17.72 31.70 7.96
C TYR A 410 18.57 32.40 9.02
N LEU A 411 18.78 33.71 8.90
CA LEU A 411 19.52 34.49 9.90
C LEU A 411 18.83 34.45 11.27
N ASP A 412 17.51 34.56 11.32
CA ASP A 412 16.72 34.46 12.57
C ASP A 412 16.87 33.08 13.21
N SER A 413 16.80 32.03 12.40
CA SER A 413 17.00 30.65 12.86
C SER A 413 18.38 30.46 13.51
N ILE A 414 19.42 31.05 12.92
CA ILE A 414 20.78 31.01 13.46
C ILE A 414 20.86 31.78 14.78
N ASN A 415 20.24 32.96 14.84
CA ASN A 415 20.25 33.80 16.04
C ASN A 415 19.56 33.11 17.21
N GLU A 416 18.42 32.46 16.97
CA GLU A 416 17.71 31.63 17.97
C GLU A 416 18.54 30.42 18.44
N ALA A 417 19.42 29.89 17.58
CA ALA A 417 20.21 28.72 17.90
C ALA A 417 21.46 29.01 18.74
N GLU A 418 22.06 30.20 18.59
CA GLU A 418 23.29 30.59 19.30
C GLU A 418 23.03 31.03 20.76
N ASN A 419 21.75 31.18 21.18
CA ASN A 419 21.21 31.32 22.55
C ASN A 419 21.78 32.42 23.48
N ASP A 420 22.89 33.06 23.16
CA ASP A 420 23.52 34.10 23.96
C ASP A 420 23.37 35.47 23.27
N ASP A 421 22.65 36.40 23.91
CA ASP A 421 22.58 37.79 23.46
C ASP A 421 24.00 38.38 23.38
N GLY A 422 24.34 38.98 22.24
CA GLY A 422 25.65 39.53 21.96
C GLY A 422 26.67 38.51 21.44
N TRP A 423 26.29 37.29 21.07
CA TRP A 423 27.22 36.29 20.53
C TRP A 423 27.98 36.82 19.31
N THR A 424 27.38 37.72 18.51
CA THR A 424 28.03 38.29 17.33
C THR A 424 29.28 39.10 17.68
N SER A 425 29.37 39.65 18.89
CA SER A 425 30.55 40.41 19.37
C SER A 425 31.81 39.54 19.51
N THR A 426 31.62 38.25 19.76
CA THR A 426 32.71 37.26 19.86
C THR A 426 33.03 36.59 18.52
N SER A 427 32.23 36.89 17.48
CA SER A 427 32.39 36.30 16.16
C SER A 427 33.51 36.94 15.35
N LYS A 428 34.01 36.21 14.34
CA LYS A 428 34.97 36.72 13.35
C LYS A 428 34.28 37.45 12.17
N LEU A 429 32.98 37.70 12.26
CA LEU A 429 32.24 38.40 11.22
C LEU A 429 32.62 39.88 11.20
N PRO A 430 32.62 40.54 10.03
CA PRO A 430 32.70 42.00 9.93
C PRO A 430 31.57 42.67 10.72
N ILE A 431 31.81 43.86 11.27
CA ILE A 431 30.85 44.58 12.11
C ILE A 431 29.50 44.79 11.41
N GLU A 432 29.52 45.03 10.10
CA GLU A 432 28.32 45.23 9.30
C GLU A 432 27.46 43.96 9.20
N GLN A 433 28.10 42.79 9.17
CA GLN A 433 27.41 41.50 9.19
C GLN A 433 27.00 41.06 10.59
N GLN A 434 27.73 41.49 11.63
CA GLN A 434 27.29 41.31 13.03
C GLN A 434 25.96 42.04 13.28
N LEU A 435 25.86 43.31 12.82
CA LEU A 435 24.64 44.11 12.91
C LEU A 435 23.48 43.56 12.07
N LEU A 436 23.75 42.71 11.07
CA LEU A 436 22.69 42.02 10.33
C LEU A 436 21.99 40.94 11.17
N PHE A 437 22.73 40.26 12.05
CA PHE A 437 22.19 39.27 12.98
C PHE A 437 21.57 39.93 14.21
N GLU A 438 22.26 40.91 14.81
CA GLU A 438 21.80 41.60 16.02
C GLU A 438 21.72 43.13 15.79
N PRO A 439 20.69 43.63 15.07
CA PRO A 439 20.54 45.05 14.78
C PRO A 439 20.34 45.92 16.03
N TRP A 440 19.82 45.37 17.12
CA TRP A 440 19.56 46.06 18.39
C TRP A 440 20.82 46.31 19.25
N ARG A 441 22.01 45.90 18.79
CA ARG A 441 23.24 46.13 19.56
C ARG A 441 23.53 47.63 19.74
N ASP A 442 23.85 47.99 20.98
CA ASP A 442 24.06 49.38 21.42
C ASP A 442 25.48 49.64 21.97
N ASP A 443 26.42 48.72 21.78
CA ASP A 443 27.82 48.93 22.16
C ASP A 443 28.51 50.02 21.30
N GLU A 444 29.62 50.57 21.78
CA GLU A 444 30.33 51.69 21.13
C GLU A 444 30.70 51.38 19.66
N THR A 445 31.01 50.12 19.34
CA THR A 445 31.34 49.71 17.97
C THR A 445 30.11 49.69 17.06
N ALA A 446 28.97 49.22 17.58
CA ALA A 446 27.69 49.25 16.90
C ALA A 446 27.20 50.69 16.68
N GLN A 447 27.27 51.55 17.70
CA GLN A 447 26.87 52.96 17.60
C GLN A 447 27.70 53.71 16.56
N THR A 448 29.03 53.53 16.57
CA THR A 448 29.92 54.15 15.58
C THR A 448 29.57 53.73 14.14
N CYS A 449 29.21 52.45 13.95
CA CYS A 449 28.82 51.91 12.65
C CYS A 449 27.43 52.40 12.20
N LYS A 450 26.49 52.58 13.14
CA LYS A 450 25.12 53.06 12.89
C LYS A 450 25.05 54.56 12.55
N ILE A 451 25.94 55.40 13.09
CA ILE A 451 25.94 56.87 12.87
C ILE A 451 25.89 57.24 11.38
N ASN A 452 26.60 56.50 10.53
CA ASN A 452 26.67 56.80 9.10
C ASN A 452 25.62 56.05 8.26
N ASN A 453 24.86 55.10 8.82
CA ASN A 453 23.94 54.20 8.09
C ASN A 453 24.54 53.46 6.86
N ASP A 454 25.86 53.48 6.71
CA ASP A 454 26.57 52.92 5.57
C ASP A 454 26.72 51.39 5.65
N TRP A 455 26.57 50.82 6.84
CA TRP A 455 26.73 49.38 7.07
C TRP A 455 25.72 48.56 6.26
N MET A 456 24.46 49.01 6.18
CA MET A 456 23.42 48.38 5.35
C MET A 456 23.79 48.40 3.86
N VAL A 457 24.43 49.48 3.39
CA VAL A 457 24.89 49.62 2.00
C VAL A 457 26.04 48.65 1.73
N ILE A 458 26.95 48.48 2.69
CA ILE A 458 28.07 47.52 2.60
C ILE A 458 27.53 46.10 2.49
N VAL A 459 26.67 45.68 3.42
CA VAL A 459 26.05 44.33 3.40
C VAL A 459 25.28 44.11 2.10
N SER A 460 24.53 45.12 1.63
CA SER A 460 23.76 45.02 0.39
C SER A 460 24.65 44.83 -0.84
N ARG A 461 25.79 45.52 -0.90
CA ARG A 461 26.78 45.33 -1.98
C ARG A 461 27.41 43.94 -1.95
N GLU A 462 27.70 43.41 -0.77
CA GLU A 462 28.21 42.05 -0.61
C GLU A 462 27.17 41.01 -1.05
N PHE A 463 25.91 41.18 -0.64
CA PHE A 463 24.79 40.35 -1.08
C PHE A 463 24.64 40.39 -2.61
N GLY A 464 24.65 41.58 -3.21
CA GLY A 464 24.52 41.74 -4.65
C GLY A 464 25.64 41.05 -5.43
N ARG A 465 26.88 41.12 -4.93
CA ARG A 465 28.02 40.38 -5.51
C ARG A 465 27.85 38.88 -5.37
N TRP A 466 27.45 38.40 -4.19
CA TRP A 466 27.21 36.98 -3.93
C TRP A 466 26.10 36.43 -4.82
N LEU A 467 24.93 37.06 -4.86
CA LEU A 467 23.80 36.62 -5.68
C LEU A 467 24.17 36.62 -7.17
N ASN A 468 24.88 37.64 -7.63
CA ASN A 468 25.35 37.71 -9.00
C ASN A 468 26.29 36.54 -9.36
N GLN A 469 27.15 36.11 -8.44
CA GLN A 469 27.98 34.92 -8.62
C GLN A 469 27.14 33.65 -8.67
N GLN A 470 26.15 33.49 -7.78
CA GLN A 470 25.27 32.30 -7.76
C GLN A 470 24.44 32.17 -9.05
N LEU A 471 23.90 33.29 -9.55
CA LEU A 471 23.15 33.30 -10.81
C LEU A 471 24.04 33.04 -12.03
N ASN A 472 25.34 33.32 -11.94
CA ASN A 472 26.29 33.21 -13.06
C ASN A 472 27.17 31.94 -13.01
N ILE A 473 26.86 30.95 -12.16
CA ILE A 473 27.65 29.70 -12.02
C ILE A 473 27.89 29.01 -13.36
N ASN A 474 26.87 28.95 -14.23
CA ASN A 474 26.97 28.31 -15.55
C ASN A 474 27.35 29.27 -16.69
N LYS A 475 27.67 30.54 -16.38
CA LYS A 475 27.93 31.63 -17.34
C LYS A 475 26.87 31.85 -18.43
N GLN A 476 25.68 31.27 -18.27
CA GLN A 476 24.62 31.36 -19.27
C GLN A 476 23.94 32.74 -19.29
N LEU A 477 23.98 33.49 -18.18
CA LEU A 477 23.31 34.80 -18.07
C LEU A 477 24.22 35.99 -18.43
N ASN A 478 25.56 35.83 -18.42
CA ASN A 478 26.53 36.91 -18.70
C ASN A 478 26.30 38.17 -17.83
N LEU A 479 26.05 37.97 -16.53
CA LEU A 479 25.78 39.08 -15.62
C LEU A 479 27.04 39.93 -15.36
N THR A 480 26.88 41.24 -15.33
CA THR A 480 27.92 42.25 -15.13
C THR A 480 27.82 42.90 -13.74
N PRO A 481 28.80 43.73 -13.33
CA PRO A 481 28.71 44.48 -12.06
C PRO A 481 27.47 45.38 -11.95
N ILE A 482 26.87 45.78 -13.07
CA ILE A 482 25.63 46.57 -13.08
C ILE A 482 24.47 45.78 -12.47
N GLN A 483 24.34 44.49 -12.82
CA GLN A 483 23.30 43.64 -12.23
C GLN A 483 23.57 43.39 -10.75
N ALA A 484 24.83 43.21 -10.35
CA ALA A 484 25.19 43.10 -8.94
C ALA A 484 24.77 44.34 -8.12
N ALA A 485 24.89 45.55 -8.69
CA ALA A 485 24.39 46.77 -8.07
C ALA A 485 22.86 46.79 -7.97
N LEU A 486 22.15 46.38 -9.03
CA LEU A 486 20.68 46.30 -9.00
C LEU A 486 20.16 45.32 -7.94
N TRP A 487 20.81 44.16 -7.77
CA TRP A 487 20.47 43.21 -6.71
C TRP A 487 20.71 43.81 -5.33
N ALA A 488 21.80 44.55 -5.16
CA ALA A 488 22.12 45.25 -3.92
C ALA A 488 21.07 46.32 -3.60
N ASP A 489 20.65 47.12 -4.58
CA ASP A 489 19.64 48.17 -4.38
C ASP A 489 18.29 47.58 -3.99
N CYS A 490 17.88 46.46 -4.62
CA CYS A 490 16.65 45.77 -4.26
C CYS A 490 16.72 45.21 -2.83
N PHE A 491 17.83 44.58 -2.47
CA PHE A 491 18.03 44.04 -1.12
C PHE A 491 18.07 45.14 -0.06
N LEU A 492 18.68 46.29 -0.35
CA LEU A 492 18.77 47.41 0.58
C LEU A 492 17.40 47.94 0.99
N VAL A 493 16.42 47.95 0.09
CA VAL A 493 15.05 48.36 0.40
C VAL A 493 14.42 47.41 1.42
N ASP A 494 14.47 46.11 1.15
CA ASP A 494 13.90 45.09 2.04
C ASP A 494 14.66 45.03 3.38
N LEU A 495 16.00 45.20 3.36
CA LEU A 495 16.84 45.22 4.55
C LEU A 495 16.45 46.39 5.47
N LYS A 496 16.26 47.59 4.94
CA LYS A 496 15.84 48.75 5.75
C LYS A 496 14.50 48.51 6.44
N GLU A 497 13.54 47.89 5.74
CA GLU A 497 12.24 47.56 6.30
C GLU A 497 12.36 46.55 7.45
N VAL A 498 13.09 45.46 7.24
CA VAL A 498 13.27 44.41 8.25
C VAL A 498 14.04 44.92 9.46
N ILE A 499 15.11 45.69 9.26
CA ILE A 499 15.90 46.26 10.35
C ILE A 499 15.07 47.24 11.18
N ALA A 500 14.32 48.14 10.54
CA ALA A 500 13.44 49.07 11.24
C ALA A 500 12.40 48.33 12.11
N VAL A 501 11.85 47.22 11.63
CA VAL A 501 10.93 46.38 12.43
C VAL A 501 11.65 45.73 13.61
N LYS A 502 12.86 45.20 13.41
CA LYS A 502 13.64 44.54 14.47
C LYS A 502 14.16 45.48 15.54
N GLU A 503 14.50 46.72 15.20
CA GLU A 503 14.93 47.75 16.16
C GLU A 503 13.77 48.27 17.03
N ILE A 504 12.52 48.21 16.54
CA ILE A 504 11.32 48.63 17.29
C ILE A 504 10.71 47.47 18.10
N GLY A 505 10.95 46.22 17.68
CA GLY A 505 10.25 45.02 18.17
C GLY A 505 10.81 44.37 19.44
N LEU A 506 11.82 44.95 20.09
CA LEU A 506 12.44 44.45 21.33
C LEU A 506 12.09 45.31 22.55
#